data_AF-A0A3D3PT76-F1
#
_entry.id   AF-A0A3D3PT76-F1
#
_cell.length_a   1.000
_cell.length_b   1.000
_cell.length_c   1.000
_cell.angle_alpha   90.00
_cell.angle_beta   90.00
_cell.angle_gamma   90.00
#
_symmetry.space_group_name_H-M   'P 1'
#
loop_
_entity.id
_entity.type
_entity.pdbx_description
1 polymer ?
#
loop_
_entity_poly.entity_id
_entity_poly.type
_entity_poly.pdbx_seq_one_letter_code
_entity_poly.pdbx_strand_id
1 'polypeptide(L)' 'MNKFDVPPELAGNPFLAASGLPFRMPPFDRIKDAHFAPAFAEGMRRQLAEIDAIAGNAAAPTFDNTLVALERSGTML' A
#
# COMPACT_ATOMS: atom_id res chain seq x y z
N MET A 1 0.25 23.26 -1.16
CA MET A 1 0.06 22.04 -1.97
C MET A 1 0.49 20.85 -1.14
N ASN A 2 -0.44 20.08 -0.58
CA ASN A 2 -0.11 18.97 0.30
C ASN A 2 0.38 17.79 -0.56
N LYS A 3 1.54 17.22 -0.25
CA LYS A 3 2.13 16.06 -0.94
C LYS A 3 1.38 14.73 -0.68
N PHE A 4 0.12 14.81 -0.25
CA PHE A 4 -0.71 13.67 0.18
C PHE A 4 -2.07 13.62 -0.53
N ASP A 5 -2.32 14.52 -1.50
CA ASP A 5 -3.52 14.41 -2.32
C ASP A 5 -3.41 13.15 -3.18
N VAL A 6 -4.43 12.30 -3.08
CA VAL A 6 -4.57 11.10 -3.91
C VAL A 6 -4.56 11.58 -5.36
N PRO A 7 -3.66 11.05 -6.21
CA PRO A 7 -3.67 11.38 -7.63
C PRO A 7 -5.09 11.20 -8.20
N PRO A 8 -5.58 12.09 -9.08
CA PRO A 8 -6.97 12.04 -9.56
C PRO A 8 -7.33 10.68 -10.20
N GLU A 9 -6.35 9.99 -10.78
CA GLU A 9 -6.47 8.62 -11.31
C GLU A 9 -6.72 7.52 -10.26
N LEU A 10 -6.53 7.82 -8.97
CA LEU A 10 -6.76 6.93 -7.84
C LEU A 10 -8.06 7.21 -7.09
N ALA A 11 -8.75 8.31 -7.38
CA ALA A 11 -9.98 8.67 -6.70
C ALA A 11 -11.04 7.55 -6.86
N GLY A 12 -11.47 6.96 -5.73
CA GLY A 12 -12.45 5.87 -5.72
C GLY A 12 -11.91 4.50 -6.14
N ASN A 13 -10.58 4.34 -6.27
CA ASN A 13 -9.97 3.06 -6.63
C ASN A 13 -10.22 2.00 -5.52
N PRO A 14 -10.80 0.82 -5.85
CA PRO A 14 -11.20 -0.17 -4.86
C PRO A 14 -10.03 -0.83 -4.12
N PHE A 15 -8.80 -0.71 -4.63
CA PHE A 15 -7.59 -1.27 -4.01
C PHE A 15 -6.99 -0.38 -2.91
N LEU A 16 -7.48 0.85 -2.74
CA LEU A 16 -6.96 1.78 -1.72
C LEU A 16 -7.34 1.41 -0.29
N ALA A 17 -8.29 0.51 -0.11
CA ALA A 17 -8.76 0.05 1.18
C ALA A 17 -9.04 -1.45 1.15
N ALA A 18 -8.81 -2.12 2.30
CA ALA A 18 -9.13 -3.53 2.43
C ALA A 18 -10.63 -3.79 2.20
N SER A 19 -10.94 -4.85 1.46
CA SER A 19 -12.33 -5.22 1.15
C SER A 19 -13.17 -5.44 2.42
N GLY A 20 -14.42 -4.96 2.39
CA GLY A 20 -15.42 -5.23 3.43
C GLY A 20 -16.20 -6.53 3.23
N LEU A 21 -15.95 -7.27 2.13
CA LEU A 21 -16.62 -8.54 1.85
C LEU A 21 -16.12 -9.65 2.80
N PRO A 22 -16.91 -10.72 3.03
CA PRO A 22 -16.49 -11.87 3.82
C PRO A 22 -15.11 -12.38 3.39
N PHE A 23 -14.26 -12.71 4.36
CA PHE A 23 -12.89 -13.18 4.12
C PHE A 23 -12.00 -12.20 3.32
N ARG A 24 -12.34 -10.91 3.28
CA ARG A 24 -11.65 -9.89 2.47
C ARG A 24 -11.65 -10.19 0.98
N MET A 25 -12.65 -10.91 0.47
CA MET A 25 -12.77 -11.19 -0.97
C MET A 25 -12.69 -9.90 -1.80
N PRO A 26 -11.99 -9.90 -2.95
CA PRO A 26 -11.93 -8.71 -3.80
C PRO A 26 -13.33 -8.28 -4.28
N PRO A 27 -13.66 -6.97 -4.27
CA PRO A 27 -14.92 -6.47 -4.80
C PRO A 27 -14.88 -6.44 -6.35
N PHE A 28 -14.93 -7.62 -6.97
CA PHE A 28 -14.79 -7.80 -8.42
C PHE A 28 -15.82 -7.02 -9.24
N ASP A 29 -16.99 -6.73 -8.67
CA ASP A 29 -18.04 -5.89 -9.27
C ASP A 29 -17.59 -4.42 -9.48
N ARG A 30 -16.56 -3.97 -8.73
CA ARG A 30 -16.05 -2.59 -8.76
C ARG A 30 -14.67 -2.48 -9.40
N ILE A 31 -13.95 -3.59 -9.56
CA ILE A 31 -12.62 -3.59 -10.16
C ILE A 31 -12.74 -3.45 -11.68
N LYS A 32 -11.95 -2.55 -12.26
CA LYS A 32 -11.89 -2.25 -13.70
C LYS A 32 -10.42 -2.18 -14.10
N ASP A 33 -10.12 -2.42 -15.38
CA ASP A 33 -8.74 -2.42 -15.88
C ASP A 33 -7.98 -1.12 -15.58
N ALA A 34 -8.69 0.01 -15.66
CA ALA A 34 -8.16 1.34 -15.36
C ALA A 34 -7.68 1.49 -13.90
N HIS A 35 -8.07 0.61 -12.98
CA HIS A 35 -7.67 0.67 -11.58
C HIS A 35 -6.29 0.07 -11.32
N PHE A 36 -5.79 -0.85 -12.16
CA PHE A 36 -4.57 -1.60 -11.87
C PHE A 36 -3.31 -0.74 -11.94
N ALA A 37 -3.05 -0.11 -13.08
CA ALA A 37 -1.85 0.69 -13.28
C ALA A 37 -1.64 1.76 -12.18
N PRO A 38 -2.64 2.60 -11.84
CA PRO A 38 -2.46 3.59 -10.78
C PRO A 38 -2.33 2.94 -9.40
N ALA A 39 -3.04 1.84 -9.10
CA ALA A 39 -2.92 1.17 -7.81
C ALA A 39 -1.55 0.50 -7.62
N PHE A 40 -0.97 -0.12 -8.66
CA PHE A 40 0.38 -0.65 -8.60
C PHE A 40 1.43 0.44 -8.39
N ALA A 41 1.32 1.55 -9.11
CA ALA A 41 2.24 2.68 -8.94
C ALA A 41 2.21 3.22 -7.49
N GLU A 42 1.01 3.36 -6.91
CA GLU A 42 0.86 3.81 -5.53
C GLU A 42 1.31 2.76 -4.50
N GLY A 43 1.02 1.48 -4.73
CA GLY A 43 1.48 0.38 -3.89
C GLY A 43 3.01 0.35 -3.80
N MET A 44 3.70 0.42 -4.95
CA MET A 44 5.16 0.51 -5.00
C MET A 44 5.69 1.76 -4.30
N ARG A 45 5.05 2.93 -4.51
CA ARG A 45 5.45 4.19 -3.87
C ARG A 45 5.35 4.10 -2.34
N ARG A 46 4.28 3.50 -1.82
CA ARG A 46 4.07 3.31 -0.37
C ARG A 46 5.08 2.33 0.21
N GLN A 47 5.24 1.17 -0.45
CA GLN A 47 6.17 0.15 0.03
C GLN A 47 7.62 0.65 0.04
N LEU A 48 8.04 1.42 -0.97
CA LEU A 48 9.37 2.02 -0.98
C LEU A 48 9.57 2.97 0.20
N ALA A 49 8.58 3.81 0.51
CA ALA A 49 8.65 4.71 1.67
C ALA A 49 8.69 3.95 3.00
N GLU A 50 7.98 2.83 3.11
CA GLU A 50 8.02 1.94 4.29
C GLU A 50 9.39 1.27 4.43
N ILE A 51 9.95 0.76 3.33
CA ILE A 51 11.29 0.15 3.29
C ILE A 51 12.36 1.18 3.65
N ASP A 52 12.28 2.40 3.10
CA ASP A 52 13.21 3.49 3.44
C ASP A 52 13.18 3.82 4.93
N ALA A 53 11.98 3.81 5.55
CA ALA A 53 11.83 4.02 6.98
C ALA A 53 12.42 2.86 7.82
N ILE A 54 12.27 1.61 7.37
CA ILE A 54 12.86 0.44 8.02
C ILE A 54 14.39 0.46 7.91
N ALA A 55 14.92 0.67 6.69
CA ALA A 55 16.34 0.71 6.43
C ALA A 55 17.04 1.91 7.09
N GLY A 56 16.33 3.04 7.21
CA GLY A 56 16.80 4.25 7.88
C GLY A 56 16.58 4.27 9.39
N ASN A 57 16.07 3.20 10.01
CA ASN A 57 15.83 3.16 11.45
C ASN A 57 17.14 3.20 12.24
N ALA A 58 17.33 4.24 13.06
CA ALA A 58 18.55 4.44 13.85
C ALA A 58 18.67 3.55 15.09
N ALA A 59 17.60 2.83 15.48
CA ALA A 59 17.66 1.86 16.56
C ALA A 59 18.50 0.63 16.15
N ALA A 60 19.07 -0.08 17.13
CA ALA A 60 19.72 -1.36 16.85
C ALA A 60 18.73 -2.33 16.18
N PRO A 61 19.16 -3.10 15.15
CA PRO A 61 18.26 -3.98 14.42
C PRO A 61 17.75 -5.10 15.34
N THR A 62 16.45 -5.34 15.28
CA THR A 62 15.74 -6.42 15.95
C THR A 62 14.90 -7.17 14.93
N PHE A 63 14.45 -8.37 15.29
CA PHE A 63 13.52 -9.13 14.46
C PHE A 63 12.26 -8.32 14.14
N ASP A 64 11.72 -7.57 15.11
CA ASP A 64 10.49 -6.81 14.95
C ASP A 64 10.67 -5.57 14.08
N ASN A 65 11.75 -4.80 14.28
CA ASN A 65 11.94 -3.54 13.55
C ASN A 65 12.52 -3.73 12.15
N THR A 66 12.96 -4.94 11.81
CA THR A 66 13.52 -5.28 10.50
C THR A 66 12.64 -6.31 9.81
N LEU A 67 12.59 -7.57 10.27
CA LEU A 67 11.90 -8.63 9.53
C LEU A 67 10.37 -8.50 9.62
N VAL A 68 9.81 -8.35 10.82
CA VAL A 68 8.35 -8.20 10.96
C VAL A 68 7.87 -6.91 10.29
N ALA A 69 8.67 -5.84 10.35
CA ALA A 69 8.37 -4.60 9.66
C ALA A 69 8.36 -4.78 8.12
N LEU A 70 9.33 -5.51 7.56
CA LEU A 70 9.37 -5.83 6.13
C LEU A 70 8.15 -6.66 5.71
N GLU A 71 7.80 -7.70 6.48
CA GLU A 71 6.62 -8.55 6.22
C GLU A 71 5.29 -7.79 6.30
N ARG A 72 5.24 -6.69 7.06
CA ARG A 72 4.07 -5.81 7.17
C ARG A 72 4.04 -4.69 6.12
N SER A 73 5.11 -4.50 5.36
CA SER A 73 5.16 -3.50 4.29
C SER A 73 4.38 -3.96 3.06
N GLY A 74 3.99 -3.01 2.20
CA GLY A 74 3.40 -3.33 0.89
C GLY A 74 2.01 -3.99 0.96
N THR A 75 1.23 -3.68 2.01
CA THR A 75 -0.11 -4.27 2.22
C THR A 75 -1.19 -3.79 1.24
N MET A 76 -0.89 -2.79 0.41
CA MET A 76 -1.82 -2.30 -0.59
C MET A 76 -1.79 -3.23 -1.81
N LEU A 77 -3.00 -3.67 -2.23
CA LEU A 77 -3.35 -4.69 -3.25
C LEU A 77 -3.62 -6.09 -2.69
#